data_AF-A0A921ZWI2-F1
#
_entry.id   AF-A0A921ZWI2-F1
#
_cell.length_a   1.000
_cell.length_b   1.000
_cell.length_c   1.000
_cell.angle_alpha   90.00
_cell.angle_beta   90.00
_cell.angle_gamma   90.00
#
_symmetry.space_group_name_H-M   'P 1'
#
loop_
_entity.id
_entity.type
_entity.pdbx_description
1 polymer ?
#
loop_
_entity_poly.entity_id
_entity_poly.type
_entity_poly.pdbx_seq_one_letter_code
_entity_poly.pdbx_strand_id
1 'polypeptide(L)'
;MLLKDKQGLANWNNDYHVYSLLWKPNGLELMVDGEVYGTIDAGDGFYQIAKNNLVSHASQWLKGTVMAPFDEKFFITLGLRVAGIHDFTDGPGKPWENKGTKAMINFWNNRFRWFPTWHDTSLKVDYVRVYAL
;
A
#
# COMPACT_ATOMS: atom_id res chain seq x y z
N MET A 1 -9.35 10.75 0.14
CA MET A 1 -9.50 10.65 1.60
C MET A 1 -9.45 9.16 1.93
N LEU A 2 -8.28 8.63 2.31
CA LEU A 2 -8.06 7.20 2.54
C LEU A 2 -8.13 6.94 4.06
N LEU A 3 -9.04 6.04 4.49
CA LEU A 3 -9.08 5.33 5.79
C LEU A 3 -8.84 6.10 7.10
N LYS A 4 -8.88 7.44 7.13
CA LYS A 4 -8.78 8.19 8.40
C LYS A 4 -10.04 8.19 9.24
N ASP A 5 -11.17 7.74 8.68
CA ASP A 5 -12.49 7.92 9.31
C ASP A 5 -13.02 6.69 10.06
N LYS A 6 -12.37 5.52 9.94
CA LYS A 6 -12.52 4.44 10.93
C LYS A 6 -11.48 4.63 12.04
N GLN A 7 -11.72 5.63 12.89
CA GLN A 7 -11.03 5.76 14.18
C GLN A 7 -11.60 4.74 15.17
N GLY A 8 -11.32 3.46 14.94
CA GLY A 8 -11.42 2.47 16.00
C GLY A 8 -10.36 2.79 17.06
N LEU A 9 -10.72 2.75 18.33
CA LEU A 9 -9.75 2.89 19.44
C LEU A 9 -8.73 1.74 19.48
N ALA A 10 -9.03 0.62 18.80
CA ALA A 10 -8.17 -0.54 18.69
C ALA A 10 -7.25 -0.46 17.46
N ASN A 11 -5.99 -0.83 17.64
CA ASN A 11 -5.05 -0.91 16.53
C ASN A 11 -5.39 -2.09 15.60
N TRP A 12 -5.23 -1.88 14.29
CA TRP A 12 -5.49 -2.87 13.23
C TRP A 12 -4.60 -4.13 13.27
N ASN A 13 -3.62 -4.19 14.17
CA ASN A 13 -2.72 -5.34 14.34
C ASN A 13 -3.15 -6.30 15.47
N ASN A 14 -4.29 -6.06 16.12
CA ASN A 14 -4.74 -6.84 17.26
C ASN A 14 -5.65 -8.02 16.90
N ASP A 15 -6.17 -8.09 15.67
CA ASP A 15 -7.06 -9.16 15.22
C ASP A 15 -6.87 -9.45 13.71
N TYR A 16 -7.46 -10.54 13.23
CA TYR A 16 -7.56 -10.82 11.79
C TYR A 16 -8.61 -9.92 11.14
N HIS A 17 -8.25 -9.37 9.98
CA HIS A 17 -9.12 -8.55 9.15
C HIS A 17 -9.18 -9.10 7.73
N VAL A 18 -10.34 -8.95 7.08
CA VAL A 18 -10.54 -9.36 5.69
C VAL A 18 -10.35 -8.18 4.77
N TYR A 19 -9.16 -8.07 4.19
CA TYR A 19 -8.86 -7.10 3.14
C TYR A 19 -9.32 -7.65 1.78
N SER A 20 -10.09 -6.86 1.05
CA SER A 20 -10.61 -7.27 -0.26
C SER A 20 -10.35 -6.23 -1.33
N LEU A 21 -9.98 -6.70 -2.52
CA LEU A 21 -9.87 -5.92 -3.75
C LEU A 21 -10.89 -6.48 -4.74
N LEU A 22 -11.88 -5.67 -5.10
CA LEU A 22 -12.76 -5.95 -6.23
C LEU A 22 -12.20 -5.24 -7.47
N TRP A 23 -11.67 -6.03 -8.40
CA TRP A 23 -11.11 -5.55 -9.66
C TRP A 23 -12.16 -5.61 -10.76
N LYS A 24 -12.72 -4.46 -11.12
CA LYS A 24 -13.81 -4.32 -12.10
C LYS A 24 -13.24 -3.91 -13.46
N PRO A 25 -13.99 -4.11 -14.57
CA PRO A 25 -13.59 -3.62 -15.88
C PRO A 25 -13.43 -2.09 -15.99
N ASN A 26 -13.97 -1.33 -15.03
CA ASN A 26 -13.99 0.13 -15.02
C ASN A 26 -13.43 0.76 -13.73
N GLY A 27 -12.74 -0.01 -12.89
CA GLY A 27 -12.15 0.53 -11.68
C GLY A 27 -11.84 -0.51 -10.63
N LEU A 28 -11.40 -0.03 -9.47
CA LEU A 28 -11.08 -0.84 -8.31
C LEU A 28 -11.93 -0.41 -7.11
N GLU A 29 -12.27 -1.36 -6.27
CA GLU A 29 -12.95 -1.11 -5.00
C GLU A 29 -12.26 -1.88 -3.89
N LEU A 30 -12.01 -1.18 -2.79
CA LEU A 30 -11.20 -1.63 -1.67
C LEU A 30 -12.07 -1.71 -0.43
N MET A 31 -12.01 -2.85 0.24
CA MET A 31 -12.81 -3.11 1.43
C MET A 31 -11.96 -3.67 2.57
N VAL A 32 -12.39 -3.37 3.80
CA VAL A 32 -11.93 -4.06 5.00
C VAL A 32 -13.15 -4.54 5.76
N ASP A 33 -13.17 -5.83 6.11
CA ASP A 33 -14.26 -6.48 6.84
C ASP A 33 -15.64 -6.29 6.16
N GLY A 34 -15.64 -6.32 4.83
CA GLY A 34 -16.85 -6.15 4.00
C GLY A 34 -17.30 -4.70 3.80
N GLU A 35 -16.64 -3.72 4.43
CA GLU A 35 -16.96 -2.30 4.25
C GLU A 35 -16.04 -1.61 3.25
N VAL A 36 -16.63 -0.92 2.28
CA VAL A 36 -15.90 -0.14 1.27
C VAL A 36 -15.27 1.08 1.91
N TYR A 37 -13.95 1.21 1.79
CA TYR A 37 -13.21 2.40 2.25
C TYR A 37 -12.58 3.20 1.11
N GLY A 38 -12.56 2.64 -0.11
CA GLY A 38 -11.94 3.28 -1.25
C GLY A 38 -12.50 2.75 -2.56
N THR A 39 -12.78 3.68 -3.47
CA THR A 39 -13.16 3.37 -4.85
C THR A 39 -12.27 4.19 -5.78
N ILE A 40 -11.78 3.55 -6.82
CA ILE A 40 -10.92 4.14 -7.84
C ILE A 40 -11.63 3.92 -9.18
N ASP A 41 -12.23 4.98 -9.71
CA ASP A 41 -12.88 4.94 -11.02
C ASP A 41 -11.84 5.13 -12.13
N ALA A 42 -11.91 4.30 -13.17
CA ALA A 42 -11.05 4.45 -14.34
C ALA A 42 -11.40 5.70 -15.15
N GLY A 43 -12.67 6.08 -15.27
CA GLY A 43 -13.13 7.16 -16.14
C GLY A 43 -12.56 7.01 -17.56
N ASP A 44 -11.88 8.05 -18.04
CA ASP A 44 -11.17 8.06 -19.33
C ASP A 44 -9.78 7.37 -19.28
N GLY A 45 -9.42 6.80 -18.13
CA GLY A 45 -8.19 6.07 -17.86
C GLY A 45 -7.28 6.72 -16.81
N PHE A 46 -6.35 5.93 -16.26
CA PHE A 46 -5.50 6.37 -15.14
C PHE A 46 -4.34 7.31 -15.51
N TYR A 47 -4.11 7.56 -16.80
CA TYR A 47 -2.96 8.34 -17.28
C TYR A 47 -2.87 9.74 -16.65
N GLN A 48 -3.96 10.51 -16.62
CA GLN A 48 -3.92 11.89 -16.12
C GLN A 48 -3.63 11.93 -14.62
N ILE A 49 -4.24 11.01 -13.85
CA ILE A 49 -3.97 10.87 -12.41
C ILE A 49 -2.50 10.53 -12.20
N ALA A 50 -1.96 9.59 -12.97
CA ALA A 50 -0.57 9.17 -12.88
C ALA A 50 0.41 10.29 -13.23
N LYS A 51 0.13 11.05 -14.29
CA LYS A 51 0.90 12.23 -14.68
C LYS A 51 0.93 13.27 -13.57
N ASN A 52 -0.22 13.57 -12.97
CA ASN A 52 -0.33 14.54 -11.87
C ASN A 52 0.40 14.09 -10.60
N ASN A 53 0.54 12.77 -10.41
CA ASN A 53 1.30 12.17 -9.31
C ASN A 53 2.76 11.83 -9.70
N LEU A 54 3.25 12.34 -10.83
CA LEU A 54 4.63 12.17 -11.30
C LEU A 54 5.06 10.70 -11.44
N VAL A 55 4.11 9.81 -11.75
CA VAL A 55 4.40 8.40 -12.01
C VAL A 55 5.27 8.28 -13.25
N SER A 56 6.46 7.71 -13.07
CA SER A 56 7.39 7.47 -14.17
C SER A 56 6.78 6.55 -15.21
N HIS A 57 6.99 6.86 -16.49
CA HIS A 57 6.46 6.10 -17.62
C HIS A 57 4.92 5.99 -17.70
N ALA A 58 4.17 6.87 -17.02
CA ALA A 58 2.70 6.91 -17.11
C ALA A 58 2.17 6.98 -18.55
N SER A 59 2.92 7.60 -19.48
CA SER A 59 2.56 7.65 -20.90
C SER A 59 2.42 6.28 -21.57
N GLN A 60 3.01 5.21 -21.00
CA GLN A 60 2.81 3.85 -21.48
C GLN A 60 1.37 3.38 -21.30
N TRP A 61 0.64 3.90 -20.31
CA TRP A 61 -0.73 3.49 -20.02
C TRP A 61 -1.72 3.93 -21.10
N LEU A 62 -1.37 4.95 -21.90
CA LEU A 62 -2.13 5.35 -23.09
C LEU A 62 -2.17 4.28 -24.19
N LYS A 63 -1.32 3.25 -24.11
CA LYS A 63 -1.27 2.15 -25.08
C LYS A 63 -2.21 0.99 -24.73
N GLY A 64 -2.68 0.94 -23.49
CA GLY A 64 -3.57 -0.11 -22.99
C GLY A 64 -5.04 0.32 -23.04
N THR A 65 -5.85 -0.38 -22.26
CA THR A 65 -7.26 -0.06 -22.03
C THR A 65 -7.40 1.09 -21.03
N VAL A 66 -8.63 1.53 -20.77
CA VAL A 66 -8.93 2.49 -19.68
C VAL A 66 -8.45 2.00 -18.30
N MET A 67 -8.28 0.68 -18.13
CA MET A 67 -7.76 0.12 -16.89
C MET A 67 -6.24 0.13 -16.79
N ALA A 68 -5.49 0.47 -17.85
CA ALA A 68 -4.03 0.46 -17.82
C ALA A 68 -3.46 1.31 -16.66
N PRO A 69 -2.59 0.75 -15.82
CA PRO A 69 -1.79 -0.47 -16.05
C PRO A 69 -2.43 -1.77 -15.53
N PHE A 70 -3.64 -1.72 -14.99
CA PHE A 70 -4.39 -2.83 -14.43
C PHE A 70 -5.18 -3.62 -15.49
N ASP A 71 -4.66 -3.68 -16.70
CA ASP A 71 -5.14 -4.51 -17.81
C ASP A 71 -4.16 -5.62 -18.17
N GLU A 72 -3.07 -5.73 -17.43
CA GLU A 72 -2.06 -6.78 -17.53
C GLU A 72 -2.20 -7.83 -16.43
N LYS A 73 -1.41 -8.90 -16.51
CA LYS A 73 -1.34 -9.92 -15.46
C LYS A 73 -0.53 -9.43 -14.26
N PHE A 74 -1.08 -9.56 -13.06
CA PHE A 74 -0.42 -9.24 -11.81
C PHE A 74 -0.26 -10.47 -10.91
N PHE A 75 0.74 -10.42 -10.04
CA PHE A 75 0.97 -11.43 -9.01
C PHE A 75 0.60 -10.85 -7.65
N ILE A 76 -0.10 -11.65 -6.84
CA ILE A 76 -0.32 -11.33 -5.43
C ILE A 76 0.98 -11.63 -4.70
N THR A 77 1.54 -10.63 -4.01
CA THR A 77 2.72 -10.79 -3.16
C THR A 77 2.37 -10.32 -1.75
N LEU A 78 2.75 -11.12 -0.75
CA LEU A 78 2.57 -10.81 0.66
C LEU A 78 3.93 -10.83 1.32
N GLY A 79 4.23 -9.81 2.12
CA GLY A 79 5.51 -9.72 2.81
C GLY A 79 5.50 -8.65 3.89
N LEU A 80 6.29 -8.89 4.93
CA LEU A 80 6.54 -7.92 5.98
C LEU A 80 7.80 -7.13 5.64
N ARG A 81 7.74 -5.80 5.76
CA ARG A 81 8.88 -4.91 5.55
C ARG A 81 9.03 -3.97 6.74
N VAL A 82 10.26 -3.51 6.95
CA VAL A 82 10.60 -2.49 7.95
C VAL A 82 11.37 -1.36 7.28
N ALA A 83 11.23 -0.16 7.85
CA ALA A 83 11.75 1.08 7.31
C ALA A 83 11.07 1.42 5.98
N GLY A 84 11.79 2.13 5.12
CA GLY A 84 11.28 2.61 3.85
C GLY A 84 11.43 4.12 3.72
N ILE A 85 11.56 4.57 2.48
CA ILE A 85 11.78 5.98 2.13
C ILE A 85 10.52 6.66 1.58
N HIS A 86 9.43 5.90 1.42
CA HIS A 86 8.16 6.38 0.88
C HIS A 86 6.97 6.13 1.81
N ASP A 87 7.18 5.34 2.87
CA ASP A 87 6.12 4.83 3.74
C ASP A 87 5.84 5.77 4.92
N PHE A 88 6.86 6.51 5.39
CA PHE A 88 6.79 7.37 6.57
C PHE A 88 7.37 8.76 6.30
N THR A 89 6.64 9.82 6.64
CA THR A 89 7.13 11.21 6.57
C THR A 89 8.36 11.41 7.48
N ASP A 90 9.25 12.31 7.10
CA ASP A 90 10.40 12.68 7.95
C ASP A 90 9.92 13.44 9.19
N GLY A 91 10.50 13.14 10.35
CA GLY A 91 10.06 13.69 11.62
C GLY A 91 10.88 13.23 12.82
N PRO A 92 10.66 13.85 13.99
CA PRO A 92 11.38 13.51 15.21
C PRO A 92 11.15 12.04 15.58
N GLY A 93 12.22 11.34 15.97
CA GLY A 93 12.17 9.93 16.36
C GLY A 93 12.43 8.94 15.22
N LYS A 94 12.33 9.35 13.96
CA LYS A 94 12.72 8.53 12.80
C LYS A 94 14.26 8.55 12.65
N PRO A 95 14.95 7.40 12.68
CA PRO A 95 16.41 7.37 12.65
C PRO A 95 17.04 7.56 11.26
N TRP A 96 16.25 7.79 10.21
CA TRP A 96 16.72 8.06 8.85
C TRP A 96 15.85 9.13 8.17
N GLU A 97 16.37 9.74 7.11
CA GLU A 97 15.66 10.71 6.27
C GLU A 97 15.32 10.10 4.91
N ASN A 98 14.16 10.41 4.36
CA ASN A 98 13.69 9.86 3.08
C ASN A 98 14.61 10.18 1.90
N LYS A 99 15.27 11.34 1.92
CA LYS A 99 16.21 11.78 0.87
C LYS A 99 17.68 11.64 1.26
N GLY A 100 17.96 11.03 2.41
CA GLY A 100 19.33 10.87 2.90
C GLY A 100 20.09 9.78 2.14
N THR A 101 21.28 10.11 1.60
CA THR A 101 22.13 9.13 0.89
C THR A 101 22.55 7.93 1.76
N LYS A 102 22.55 8.10 3.09
CA LYS A 102 22.85 7.05 4.07
C LYS A 102 21.61 6.57 4.84
N ALA A 103 20.40 6.77 4.31
CA ALA A 103 19.15 6.47 5.01
C ALA A 103 19.11 5.05 5.60
N MET A 104 19.39 4.03 4.79
CA MET A 104 19.36 2.62 5.24
C MET A 104 20.46 2.28 6.25
N ILE A 105 21.65 2.89 6.11
CA ILE A 105 22.74 2.72 7.08
C ILE A 105 22.35 3.37 8.42
N ASN A 106 21.77 4.56 8.39
CA ASN A 106 21.32 5.27 9.58
C ASN A 106 20.19 4.50 10.28
N PHE A 107 19.24 3.96 9.51
CA PHE A 107 18.21 3.06 10.03
C PHE A 107 18.82 1.84 10.74
N TRP A 108 19.77 1.13 10.10
CA TRP A 108 20.39 -0.07 10.64
C TRP A 108 21.27 0.20 11.87
N ASN A 109 22.05 1.28 11.85
CA ASN A 109 22.91 1.66 12.98
C ASN A 109 22.09 2.01 14.23
N ASN A 110 20.85 2.47 14.06
CA ASN A 110 19.91 2.75 15.14
C ASN A 110 19.06 1.54 15.56
N ARG A 111 19.37 0.31 15.10
CA ARG A 111 18.58 -0.89 15.44
C ARG A 111 18.41 -1.17 16.92
N PHE A 112 19.38 -0.79 17.74
CA PHE A 112 19.28 -0.94 19.19
C PHE A 112 18.11 -0.13 19.79
N ARG A 113 17.58 0.88 19.08
CA ARG A 113 16.42 1.67 19.51
C ARG A 113 15.09 1.04 19.13
N TRP A 114 14.97 0.52 17.90
CA TRP A 114 13.70 0.02 17.36
C TRP A 114 13.54 -1.50 17.46
N PHE A 115 14.63 -2.27 17.39
CA PHE A 115 14.55 -3.73 17.43
C PHE A 115 13.99 -4.25 18.76
N PRO A 116 14.33 -3.70 19.94
CA PRO A 116 13.74 -4.15 21.20
C PRO A 116 12.26 -3.83 21.37
N THR A 117 11.68 -2.91 20.57
CA THR A 117 10.26 -2.55 20.66
C THR A 117 9.35 -3.50 19.89
N TRP A 118 9.93 -4.51 19.25
CA TRP A 118 9.22 -5.46 18.41
C TRP A 118 8.73 -6.64 19.24
N HIS A 119 7.43 -6.86 19.24
CA HIS A 119 6.75 -7.98 19.89
C HIS A 119 5.78 -8.60 18.90
N ASP A 120 5.81 -9.93 18.75
CA ASP A 120 5.03 -10.68 17.76
C ASP A 120 5.06 -10.08 16.34
N THR A 121 6.23 -10.15 15.70
CA THR A 121 6.45 -9.58 14.36
C THR A 121 6.11 -10.54 13.22
N SER A 122 5.23 -11.50 13.46
CA SER A 122 4.87 -12.47 12.43
C SER A 122 3.73 -11.94 11.56
N LEU A 123 3.89 -12.00 10.23
CA LEU A 123 2.76 -11.83 9.32
C LEU A 123 1.95 -13.13 9.34
N LYS A 124 0.76 -13.10 9.96
CA LYS A 124 -0.14 -14.24 10.02
C LYS A 124 -1.22 -14.09 8.96
N VAL A 125 -1.36 -15.09 8.10
CA VAL A 125 -2.36 -15.13 7.03
C VAL A 125 -3.13 -16.43 7.19
N ASP A 126 -4.42 -16.32 7.49
CA ASP A 126 -5.29 -17.50 7.60
C ASP A 126 -5.66 -18.04 6.22
N TYR A 127 -6.05 -17.17 5.29
CA TYR A 127 -6.35 -17.56 3.92
C TYR A 127 -6.09 -16.45 2.90
N VAL A 128 -5.97 -16.87 1.64
CA VAL A 128 -6.10 -16.02 0.45
C VAL A 128 -7.12 -16.68 -0.47
N ARG A 129 -8.13 -15.92 -0.91
CA ARG A 129 -9.18 -16.40 -1.81
C ARG A 129 -9.23 -15.49 -3.03
N VAL A 130 -9.21 -16.10 -4.22
CA VAL A 130 -9.30 -15.39 -5.50
C VAL A 130 -10.47 -15.98 -6.26
N TYR A 131 -11.34 -15.10 -6.75
CA TYR A 131 -12.55 -15.44 -7.48
C TYR A 131 -12.52 -14.74 -8.83
N ALA A 132 -13.10 -15.37 -9.85
CA ALA A 132 -13.38 -14.79 -11.15
C ALA A 132 -14.86 -15.07 -11.48
N LEU A 133 -15.46 -14.21 -12.29
CA LEU A 133 -16.82 -14.37 -12.79
C LEU A 133 -16.85 -15.28 -14.02
#